data_AF-A0A3B9YZ54-F1
#
_entry.id   AF-A0A3B9YZ54-F1
#
_cell.length_a   1.000
_cell.length_b   1.000
_cell.length_c   1.000
_cell.angle_alpha   90.00
_cell.angle_beta   90.00
_cell.angle_gamma   90.00
#
_symmetry.space_group_name_H-M   'P 1'
#
loop_
_entity.id
_entity.type
_entity.pdbx_description
1 polymer ?
#
loop_
_entity_poly.entity_id
_entity_poly.type
_entity_poly.pdbx_seq_one_letter_code
_entity_poly.pdbx_strand_id
1 'polypeptide(L)'
;MSIARPVGVNPIDQWPPTVRSYRLAISVGSVRESTPATGTVRGSGLSLASRFGRSGPPARRHAFGGDILDGVGHTTAGEGEQPMSNLRQSNSVNAGVGSSWRIVTGALLQESNSFSPVPTDLAYFETGIFRTGPESLRRAAGTGSELGGFIDEAEAWGVSLIPTVHACAATGGPILPTDRDVLFASYFARLEAALRGGPVDGVLLSLHGSWVAADDEDLDGRLLEETRRRVGPSAVVVCTLDLHANITSRMATNADALVGYASYPHLDMRETGVRGARLLFGALSGGPRPRTVFRKLPLVVPPENSQTTGGPVAVAKAAEAKVGKLPGVLSTSLFTVQPWLDVSDLGCSCVVVLDRSATAVELAGASDGMTSVLQALWDVRDEVRVDLVDPGVAVREAIRGNSASVITNSRNASGTGPVLLVDSADSPSAGACGDSSTLLRAIIDAAPSRETRVLLTLVDPQAARVGRSQDGSRVTVDLGGSFDHALFEKVRFGGIARHVEDTTVRFGAGVGDGLTAELGDVTVIEGDDGPDSAPGLSVMVMSRPVACYDPEIYRVAGLSPENASVVVVKSATNFRWTYGPIARGWIYVDTPGAATPNLRSLPFTRISRPL
;
A
#
# COMPACT_ATOMS: atom_id res chain seq x y z
N MET A 1 -48.74 32.01 -5.91
CA MET A 1 -48.12 30.79 -6.46
C MET A 1 -46.71 30.69 -5.91
N SER A 2 -46.53 29.86 -4.89
CA SER A 2 -45.25 29.57 -4.26
C SER A 2 -44.58 28.43 -5.04
N ILE A 3 -43.37 28.66 -5.55
CA ILE A 3 -42.56 27.63 -6.21
C ILE A 3 -41.76 26.95 -5.09
N ALA A 4 -42.14 25.72 -4.79
CA ALA A 4 -41.42 24.84 -3.89
C ALA A 4 -40.05 24.48 -4.47
N ARG A 5 -39.00 24.61 -3.66
CA ARG A 5 -37.67 24.02 -3.96
C ARG A 5 -37.78 22.50 -3.84
N PRO A 6 -37.18 21.71 -4.75
CA PRO A 6 -37.09 20.28 -4.55
C PRO A 6 -36.12 20.01 -3.40
N VAL A 7 -36.58 19.22 -2.44
CA VAL A 7 -35.74 18.63 -1.39
C VAL A 7 -34.76 17.70 -2.11
N GLY A 8 -33.47 18.03 -2.08
CA GLY A 8 -32.42 17.19 -2.63
C GLY A 8 -32.42 15.85 -1.89
N VAL A 9 -32.64 14.76 -2.63
CA VAL A 9 -32.46 13.40 -2.13
C VAL A 9 -30.99 13.24 -1.74
N ASN A 10 -30.73 12.78 -0.51
CA ASN A 10 -29.38 12.49 -0.07
C ASN A 10 -28.83 11.33 -0.93
N PRO A 11 -27.64 11.43 -1.57
CA PRO A 11 -27.10 10.37 -2.43
C PRO A 11 -26.97 9.00 -1.76
N ILE A 12 -26.91 8.95 -0.41
CA ILE A 12 -27.00 7.72 0.39
C ILE A 12 -28.27 6.91 0.06
N ASP A 13 -29.35 7.59 -0.35
CA ASP A 13 -30.62 6.96 -0.73
C ASP A 13 -30.61 6.32 -2.12
N GLN A 14 -29.49 6.33 -2.84
CA GLN A 14 -29.33 5.59 -4.09
C GLN A 14 -28.54 4.29 -3.91
N TRP A 15 -27.93 4.09 -2.74
CA TRP A 15 -27.24 2.84 -2.44
C TRP A 15 -28.25 1.71 -2.19
N PRO A 16 -27.86 0.44 -2.45
CA PRO A 16 -28.67 -0.71 -2.08
C PRO A 16 -29.11 -0.60 -0.61
N PRO A 17 -30.32 -1.01 -0.22
CA PRO A 17 -30.84 -0.84 1.15
C PRO A 17 -29.92 -1.40 2.25
N THR A 18 -29.14 -2.43 1.91
CA THR A 18 -28.10 -3.07 2.75
C THR A 18 -26.85 -2.21 3.00
N VAL A 19 -26.62 -1.19 2.17
CA VAL A 19 -25.48 -0.26 2.26
C VAL A 19 -25.86 1.04 2.99
N ARG A 20 -27.16 1.35 3.11
CA ARG A 20 -27.63 2.52 3.89
C ARG A 20 -27.43 2.38 5.40
N SER A 21 -27.18 1.16 5.88
CA SER A 21 -26.95 0.84 7.30
C SER A 21 -25.52 1.03 7.78
N TYR A 22 -24.57 1.44 6.93
CA TYR A 22 -23.17 1.58 7.35
C TYR A 22 -23.00 2.78 8.29
N ARG A 23 -22.63 2.45 9.53
CA ARG A 23 -22.50 3.36 10.65
C ARG A 23 -21.27 4.22 10.46
N LEU A 24 -21.43 5.55 10.57
CA LEU A 24 -20.31 6.41 10.92
C LEU A 24 -19.80 5.92 12.28
N ALA A 25 -18.62 5.31 12.30
CA ALA A 25 -17.97 4.95 13.53
C ALA A 25 -17.28 6.20 14.08
N ILE A 26 -17.82 6.70 15.18
CA ILE A 26 -17.29 7.85 15.88
C ILE A 26 -16.53 7.31 17.09
N SER A 27 -15.23 7.63 17.23
CA SER A 27 -14.51 7.41 18.49
C SER A 27 -15.19 8.23 19.60
N VAL A 28 -15.95 7.57 20.47
CA VAL A 28 -16.51 8.18 21.69
C VAL A 28 -15.68 7.66 22.86
N GLY A 29 -14.65 8.41 23.23
CA GLY A 29 -14.01 8.22 24.52
C GLY A 29 -15.02 8.57 25.61
N SER A 30 -15.59 7.57 26.28
CA SER A 30 -16.49 7.78 27.42
C SER A 30 -15.67 8.37 28.58
N VAL A 31 -15.76 9.67 28.80
CA VAL A 31 -15.49 10.25 30.12
C VAL A 31 -16.73 9.95 30.95
N ARG A 32 -16.58 9.19 32.05
CA ARG A 32 -17.64 9.05 33.04
C ARG A 32 -17.91 10.43 33.65
N GLU A 33 -19.06 11.02 33.33
CA GLU A 33 -19.56 12.20 34.02
C GLU A 33 -20.00 11.83 35.44
N SER A 34 -19.39 12.48 36.42
CA SER A 34 -19.94 12.59 37.77
C SER A 34 -20.35 14.05 37.99
N THR A 35 -21.65 14.29 38.17
CA THR A 35 -22.21 15.56 38.66
C THR A 35 -23.48 15.26 39.48
N PRO A 36 -24.03 16.17 40.32
CA PRO A 36 -23.70 17.60 40.45
C PRO A 36 -23.59 18.17 41.89
N ALA A 37 -23.04 19.39 42.01
CA ALA A 37 -23.48 20.35 43.03
C ALA A 37 -23.35 21.81 42.54
N THR A 38 -24.51 22.38 42.19
CA THR A 38 -25.00 23.76 42.36
C THR A 38 -24.05 24.96 42.48
N GLY A 39 -24.34 26.01 41.70
CA GLY A 39 -23.93 27.39 42.01
C GLY A 39 -24.18 28.40 40.88
N THR A 40 -25.34 29.06 40.90
CA THR A 40 -25.73 30.25 40.12
C THR A 40 -24.81 31.47 40.35
N VAL A 41 -24.65 32.35 39.35
CA VAL A 41 -24.97 33.81 39.35
C VAL A 41 -24.61 34.48 38.00
N ARG A 42 -25.35 35.57 37.72
CA ARG A 42 -25.60 36.39 36.51
C ARG A 42 -24.50 37.38 36.08
N GLY A 43 -24.65 37.91 34.84
CA GLY A 43 -24.36 39.29 34.42
C GLY A 43 -23.60 39.38 33.06
N SER A 44 -24.17 39.77 31.91
CA SER A 44 -24.70 41.08 31.42
C SER A 44 -23.68 41.95 30.66
N GLY A 45 -24.03 42.37 29.42
CA GLY A 45 -23.50 43.54 28.67
C GLY A 45 -22.76 43.19 27.36
N LEU A 46 -23.29 43.44 26.14
CA LEU A 46 -23.32 44.71 25.35
C LEU A 46 -21.91 45.33 25.13
N SER A 47 -21.46 45.84 23.98
CA SER A 47 -21.94 45.96 22.59
C SER A 47 -20.87 46.68 21.73
N LEU A 48 -20.99 46.60 20.38
CA LEU A 48 -20.55 47.54 19.32
C LEU A 48 -19.04 47.78 19.08
N ALA A 49 -18.52 47.46 17.88
CA ALA A 49 -18.46 48.28 16.64
C ALA A 49 -17.41 49.41 16.73
N SER A 50 -16.50 49.67 15.77
CA SER A 50 -16.64 49.87 14.33
C SER A 50 -15.22 50.22 13.77
N ARG A 51 -14.80 49.73 12.59
CA ARG A 51 -14.81 50.37 11.24
C ARG A 51 -13.56 51.18 10.82
N PHE A 52 -13.07 50.82 9.61
CA PHE A 52 -12.41 51.60 8.54
C PHE A 52 -11.03 52.25 8.82
N GLY A 53 -10.07 52.32 7.90
CA GLY A 53 -9.98 52.01 6.46
C GLY A 53 -8.51 52.17 6.01
N ARG A 54 -8.08 51.49 4.92
CA ARG A 54 -7.58 52.07 3.63
C ARG A 54 -6.54 53.18 3.80
N SER A 55 -5.39 53.25 3.13
CA SER A 55 -4.93 52.82 1.79
C SER A 55 -3.49 53.34 1.68
N GLY A 56 -2.50 52.60 1.18
CA GLY A 56 -2.09 52.68 -0.22
C GLY A 56 -0.71 53.38 -0.40
N PRO A 57 0.04 53.08 -1.47
CA PRO A 57 1.51 53.24 -1.63
C PRO A 57 1.83 54.51 -2.47
N PRO A 58 2.89 54.69 -3.32
CA PRO A 58 4.04 53.86 -3.75
C PRO A 58 5.38 54.65 -4.03
N ALA A 59 6.43 53.96 -4.52
CA ALA A 59 7.34 54.34 -5.63
C ALA A 59 8.59 53.43 -5.58
N ARG A 60 8.96 52.59 -6.57
CA ARG A 60 9.33 52.74 -8.01
C ARG A 60 10.71 53.38 -8.28
N ARG A 61 11.42 52.70 -9.22
CA ARG A 61 12.55 53.11 -10.12
C ARG A 61 13.96 52.87 -9.55
N HIS A 62 14.95 52.35 -10.27
CA HIS A 62 15.25 52.12 -11.72
C HIS A 62 16.27 50.95 -11.83
N ALA A 63 16.15 50.00 -12.78
CA ALA A 63 16.76 49.97 -14.14
C ALA A 63 18.29 50.18 -14.13
N PHE A 64 19.16 49.31 -14.65
CA PHE A 64 19.37 48.80 -16.02
C PHE A 64 20.23 47.51 -15.91
N GLY A 65 20.32 46.56 -16.84
CA GLY A 65 19.99 46.47 -18.26
C GLY A 65 20.94 45.42 -18.86
N GLY A 66 20.43 44.50 -19.68
CA GLY A 66 21.23 43.41 -20.27
C GLY A 66 20.41 42.30 -20.93
N ASP A 67 19.41 42.72 -21.71
CA ASP A 67 18.86 42.13 -22.94
C ASP A 67 19.80 41.18 -23.74
N ILE A 68 19.38 40.17 -24.52
CA ILE A 68 18.07 39.73 -25.04
C ILE A 68 18.23 38.33 -25.73
N LEU A 69 17.28 37.40 -25.45
CA LEU A 69 16.42 36.57 -26.32
C LEU A 69 17.02 35.67 -27.45
N ASP A 70 16.44 34.53 -27.85
CA ASP A 70 15.21 33.76 -27.51
C ASP A 70 15.35 32.35 -28.13
N GLY A 71 14.88 31.27 -27.48
CA GLY A 71 13.63 30.57 -27.85
C GLY A 71 13.98 29.18 -28.44
N VAL A 72 13.43 28.04 -28.01
CA VAL A 72 12.01 27.67 -27.94
C VAL A 72 11.81 26.62 -26.82
N GLY A 73 10.77 26.81 -26.01
CA GLY A 73 10.38 25.92 -24.91
C GLY A 73 9.49 24.74 -25.32
N HIS A 74 9.47 23.74 -24.45
CA HIS A 74 8.40 22.77 -24.31
C HIS A 74 7.79 22.91 -22.92
N THR A 75 6.47 23.08 -22.93
CA THR A 75 5.58 23.35 -21.81
C THR A 75 5.31 22.08 -20.99
N THR A 76 5.61 22.13 -19.70
CA THR A 76 5.08 21.21 -18.67
C THR A 76 3.89 21.89 -17.97
N ALA A 77 2.68 21.35 -18.15
CA ALA A 77 1.54 21.59 -17.26
C ALA A 77 1.63 20.55 -16.13
N GLY A 78 1.43 20.80 -14.85
CA GLY A 78 0.96 21.95 -14.08
C GLY A 78 0.61 21.39 -12.71
N GLU A 79 1.57 21.41 -11.78
CA GLU A 79 1.41 20.90 -10.41
C GLU A 79 0.62 21.90 -9.56
N GLY A 80 -0.48 21.43 -8.98
CA GLY A 80 -1.24 22.18 -8.00
C GLY A 80 -0.65 21.97 -6.61
N GLU A 81 0.22 22.89 -6.19
CA GLU A 81 0.63 23.03 -4.79
C GLU A 81 -0.61 23.16 -3.88
N GLN A 82 -0.73 22.25 -2.91
CA GLN A 82 -1.64 22.37 -1.78
C GLN A 82 -1.11 23.45 -0.83
N PRO A 83 -1.81 24.57 -0.58
CA PRO A 83 -1.34 25.55 0.39
C PRO A 83 -1.73 25.10 1.81
N MET A 84 -0.83 24.35 2.46
CA MET A 84 -0.72 24.31 3.94
C MET A 84 0.28 25.39 4.38
N SER A 85 0.08 26.62 3.91
CA SER A 85 0.86 27.79 4.27
C SER A 85 0.09 28.66 5.27
N ASN A 86 -0.23 28.11 6.45
CA ASN A 86 -0.67 28.93 7.60
C ASN A 86 -0.32 28.30 8.97
N LEU A 87 0.75 27.51 9.05
CA LEU A 87 1.35 27.08 10.33
C LEU A 87 2.85 27.44 10.47
N ARG A 88 3.39 28.23 9.54
CA ARG A 88 4.82 28.62 9.54
C ARG A 88 5.11 30.06 9.99
N GLN A 89 4.14 30.83 10.45
CA GLN A 89 4.43 32.19 10.93
C GLN A 89 3.98 32.41 12.37
N SER A 90 4.97 32.79 13.18
CA SER A 90 4.94 33.13 14.61
C SER A 90 4.95 31.95 15.59
N ASN A 91 6.09 31.27 15.66
CA ASN A 91 6.72 30.95 16.94
C ASN A 91 8.23 30.86 16.71
N SER A 92 8.96 31.93 17.05
CA SER A 92 10.37 31.81 17.41
C SER A 92 10.42 30.97 18.68
N VAL A 93 10.49 29.65 18.51
CA VAL A 93 10.67 28.72 19.63
C VAL A 93 12.04 29.04 20.21
N ASN A 94 12.06 29.37 21.49
CA ASN A 94 13.28 29.45 22.28
C ASN A 94 14.08 28.17 22.04
N ALA A 95 15.22 28.30 21.36
CA ALA A 95 16.25 27.28 21.34
C ALA A 95 16.88 27.25 22.74
N GLY A 96 16.24 26.53 23.66
CA GLY A 96 16.67 26.42 25.05
C GLY A 96 15.66 25.60 25.84
N VAL A 97 16.10 24.43 26.30
CA VAL A 97 15.33 23.32 26.93
C VAL A 97 14.69 22.40 25.89
N GLY A 98 15.30 21.24 25.64
CA GLY A 98 14.68 20.16 24.87
C GLY A 98 13.34 19.78 25.48
N SER A 99 12.32 19.61 24.64
CA SER A 99 10.97 19.24 25.08
C SER A 99 11.03 17.89 25.80
N SER A 100 10.48 17.81 27.02
CA SER A 100 10.57 16.63 27.89
C SER A 100 9.60 15.51 27.50
N TRP A 101 9.08 15.50 26.26
CA TRP A 101 8.06 14.55 25.84
C TRP A 101 8.62 13.13 25.69
N ARG A 102 7.88 12.16 26.20
CA ARG A 102 8.21 10.74 26.16
C ARG A 102 7.36 10.07 25.08
N ILE A 103 7.94 9.90 23.91
CA ILE A 103 7.24 9.36 22.75
C ILE A 103 7.72 7.94 22.46
N VAL A 104 6.83 6.97 22.56
CA VAL A 104 7.12 5.59 22.17
C VAL A 104 6.92 5.43 20.67
N THR A 105 7.80 4.68 20.01
CA THR A 105 7.65 4.39 18.57
C THR A 105 7.90 2.93 18.24
N GLY A 106 7.24 2.43 17.20
CA GLY A 106 7.40 1.07 16.69
C GLY A 106 6.79 0.87 15.31
N ALA A 107 7.20 -0.21 14.66
CA ALA A 107 6.71 -0.62 13.35
C ALA A 107 6.46 -2.13 13.32
N LEU A 108 5.26 -2.55 12.91
CA LEU A 108 4.89 -3.95 12.68
C LEU A 108 4.07 -4.01 11.40
N LEU A 109 4.69 -4.46 10.31
CA LEU A 109 4.10 -4.46 8.97
C LEU A 109 4.09 -5.86 8.38
N GLN A 110 2.91 -6.29 7.99
CA GLN A 110 2.71 -7.42 7.09
C GLN A 110 1.38 -7.22 6.37
N GLU A 111 1.32 -7.65 5.11
CA GLU A 111 0.09 -7.70 4.35
C GLU A 111 -0.32 -9.17 4.20
N SER A 112 -1.45 -9.56 4.78
CA SER A 112 -1.90 -10.95 4.68
C SER A 112 -2.72 -11.16 3.43
N ASN A 113 -2.43 -12.20 2.65
CA ASN A 113 -3.34 -12.77 1.65
C ASN A 113 -3.97 -14.03 2.23
N SER A 114 -5.28 -14.00 2.52
CA SER A 114 -6.01 -15.10 3.16
C SER A 114 -6.06 -16.39 2.32
N PHE A 115 -5.79 -16.28 1.02
CA PHE A 115 -5.80 -17.40 0.08
C PHE A 115 -4.40 -17.94 -0.21
N SER A 116 -3.36 -17.34 0.37
CA SER A 116 -2.00 -17.88 0.26
C SER A 116 -1.91 -19.22 1.00
N PRO A 117 -1.36 -20.28 0.37
CA PRO A 117 -1.24 -21.60 1.00
C PRO A 117 -0.12 -21.67 2.04
N VAL A 118 0.79 -20.69 2.05
CA VAL A 118 1.94 -20.64 2.96
C VAL A 118 1.67 -19.62 4.06
N PRO A 119 1.51 -20.05 5.33
CA PRO A 119 1.33 -19.11 6.43
C PRO A 119 2.61 -18.30 6.66
N THR A 120 2.45 -17.09 7.18
CA THR A 120 3.58 -16.30 7.64
C THR A 120 4.03 -16.81 9.02
N ASP A 121 5.33 -17.02 9.20
CA ASP A 121 5.95 -17.37 10.47
C ASP A 121 6.94 -16.28 10.92
N LEU A 122 7.54 -16.46 12.09
CA LEU A 122 8.54 -15.53 12.60
C LEU A 122 9.80 -15.48 11.72
N ALA A 123 10.19 -16.61 11.11
CA ALA A 123 11.36 -16.67 10.24
C ALA A 123 11.17 -15.79 8.99
N TYR A 124 9.94 -15.64 8.49
CA TYR A 124 9.65 -14.74 7.38
C TYR A 124 9.93 -13.27 7.74
N PHE A 125 9.59 -12.83 8.96
CA PHE A 125 9.98 -11.50 9.47
C PHE A 125 11.49 -11.35 9.60
N GLU A 126 12.21 -12.40 10.00
CA GLU A 126 13.67 -12.38 10.09
C GLU A 126 14.34 -12.23 8.72
N THR A 127 13.73 -12.76 7.65
CA THR A 127 14.19 -12.55 6.27
C THR A 127 13.94 -11.14 5.75
N GLY A 128 12.94 -10.45 6.29
CA GLY A 128 12.68 -9.03 6.03
C GLY A 128 13.42 -8.14 7.03
N ILE A 129 12.67 -7.54 7.96
CA ILE A 129 13.23 -6.76 9.06
C ILE A 129 12.66 -7.30 10.36
N PHE A 130 13.53 -7.67 11.29
CA PHE A 130 13.14 -7.82 12.69
C PHE A 130 14.24 -7.27 13.59
N ARG A 131 14.06 -6.03 14.06
CA ARG A 131 14.98 -5.31 14.93
C ARG A 131 14.25 -4.75 16.13
N THR A 132 14.95 -4.63 17.25
CA THR A 132 14.33 -4.23 18.52
C THR A 132 15.18 -3.20 19.27
N GLY A 133 14.53 -2.42 20.14
CA GLY A 133 15.20 -1.36 20.90
C GLY A 133 15.90 -0.36 19.97
N PRO A 134 17.03 0.25 20.36
CA PRO A 134 17.71 1.25 19.54
C PRO A 134 18.06 0.83 18.11
N GLU A 135 18.24 -0.47 17.86
CA GLU A 135 18.51 -0.98 16.51
C GLU A 135 17.31 -0.82 15.57
N SER A 136 16.08 -0.80 16.09
CA SER A 136 14.87 -0.59 15.28
C SER A 136 14.88 0.77 14.59
N LEU A 137 15.35 1.81 15.29
CA LEU A 137 15.49 3.16 14.76
C LEU A 137 16.71 3.30 13.86
N ARG A 138 17.86 2.73 14.24
CA ARG A 138 19.06 2.75 13.39
C ARG A 138 18.79 2.14 12.01
N ARG A 139 18.01 1.06 11.95
CA ARG A 139 17.63 0.43 10.68
C ARG A 139 16.72 1.30 9.81
N ALA A 140 15.91 2.17 10.42
CA ALA A 140 14.92 3.01 9.72
C ALA A 140 15.43 4.42 9.40
N ALA A 141 16.43 4.92 10.13
CA ALA A 141 17.00 6.24 9.92
C ALA A 141 17.51 6.41 8.48
N GLY A 142 17.19 7.55 7.85
CA GLY A 142 17.58 7.86 6.47
C GLY A 142 16.89 7.02 5.40
N THR A 143 15.91 6.17 5.74
CA THR A 143 15.13 5.38 4.77
C THR A 143 13.85 6.11 4.35
N GLY A 144 13.25 5.63 3.26
CA GLY A 144 11.92 6.06 2.78
C GLY A 144 10.73 5.52 3.58
N SER A 145 10.94 4.86 4.73
CA SER A 145 9.86 4.29 5.55
C SER A 145 9.13 5.32 6.42
N GLU A 146 7.92 5.01 6.89
CA GLU A 146 7.20 5.87 7.83
C GLU A 146 7.94 6.03 9.15
N LEU A 147 8.60 4.97 9.63
CA LEU A 147 9.44 5.03 10.83
C LEU A 147 10.64 5.97 10.62
N GLY A 148 11.19 6.04 9.40
CA GLY A 148 12.15 7.07 9.02
C GLY A 148 11.57 8.48 9.16
N GLY A 149 10.37 8.70 8.62
CA GLY A 149 9.64 9.97 8.76
C GLY A 149 9.33 10.39 10.20
N PHE A 150 9.04 9.42 11.08
CA PHE A 150 8.89 9.67 12.52
C PHE A 150 10.19 10.18 13.16
N ILE A 151 11.33 9.59 12.78
CA ILE A 151 12.65 9.99 13.28
C ILE A 151 12.96 11.42 12.86
N ASP A 152 12.77 11.78 11.58
CA ASP A 152 13.10 13.12 11.09
C ASP A 152 12.28 14.20 11.80
N GLU A 153 10.98 13.97 12.00
CA GLU A 153 10.14 14.93 12.72
C GLU A 153 10.50 14.98 14.21
N ALA A 154 10.81 13.86 14.86
CA ALA A 154 11.25 13.89 16.25
C ALA A 154 12.55 14.70 16.42
N GLU A 155 13.51 14.55 15.51
CA GLU A 155 14.75 15.34 15.48
C GLU A 155 14.47 16.83 15.27
N ALA A 156 13.56 17.18 14.34
CA ALA A 156 13.17 18.57 14.09
C ALA A 156 12.54 19.24 15.33
N TRP A 157 11.89 18.46 16.19
CA TRP A 157 11.31 18.92 17.46
C TRP A 157 12.25 18.78 18.67
N GLY A 158 13.47 18.26 18.48
CA GLY A 158 14.43 18.02 19.55
C GLY A 158 14.00 16.93 20.54
N VAL A 159 13.17 15.98 20.10
CA VAL A 159 12.62 14.88 20.91
C VAL A 159 13.35 13.58 20.60
N SER A 160 13.77 12.86 21.64
CA SER A 160 14.29 11.50 21.50
C SER A 160 13.15 10.47 21.58
N LEU A 161 13.00 9.64 20.55
CA LEU A 161 12.01 8.57 20.53
C LEU A 161 12.44 7.39 21.42
N ILE A 162 11.49 6.77 22.10
CA ILE A 162 11.66 5.54 22.88
C ILE A 162 11.34 4.35 21.97
N PRO A 163 12.34 3.56 21.56
CA PRO A 163 12.14 2.53 20.55
C PRO A 163 11.55 1.24 21.11
N THR A 164 10.70 0.59 20.31
CA THR A 164 10.16 -0.75 20.58
C THR A 164 10.68 -1.78 19.58
N VAL A 165 9.97 -2.00 18.49
CA VAL A 165 10.24 -3.01 17.47
C VAL A 165 10.13 -2.37 16.09
N HIS A 166 10.92 -2.85 15.15
CA HIS A 166 10.71 -2.67 13.71
C HIS A 166 10.68 -4.08 13.12
N ALA A 167 9.48 -4.55 12.83
CA ALA A 167 9.18 -5.85 12.25
C ALA A 167 8.46 -5.63 10.92
N CYS A 168 9.02 -6.14 9.82
CA CYS A 168 8.42 -6.06 8.49
C CYS A 168 8.66 -7.39 7.77
N ALA A 169 7.57 -8.00 7.31
CA ALA A 169 7.60 -9.14 6.40
C ALA A 169 6.95 -8.73 5.08
N ALA A 170 7.37 -9.37 3.99
CA ALA A 170 6.67 -9.21 2.71
C ALA A 170 5.24 -9.77 2.78
N THR A 171 4.42 -9.44 1.79
CA THR A 171 3.06 -9.99 1.66
C THR A 171 3.12 -11.52 1.67
N GLY A 172 2.17 -12.17 2.34
CA GLY A 172 2.15 -13.62 2.52
C GLY A 172 0.87 -14.10 3.18
N GLY A 173 0.76 -15.39 3.50
CA GLY A 173 -0.43 -15.90 4.19
C GLY A 173 -0.62 -15.34 5.60
N PRO A 174 -1.77 -15.61 6.22
CA PRO A 174 -2.03 -15.26 7.62
C PRO A 174 -0.88 -15.69 8.53
N ILE A 175 -0.55 -14.86 9.52
CA ILE A 175 0.50 -15.18 10.47
C ILE A 175 0.06 -16.29 11.43
N LEU A 176 0.97 -17.19 11.78
CA LEU A 176 0.74 -18.18 12.82
C LEU A 176 0.46 -17.49 14.18
N PRO A 177 -0.61 -17.85 14.91
CA PRO A 177 -0.95 -17.19 16.18
C PRO A 177 0.19 -17.19 17.20
N THR A 178 0.98 -18.26 17.27
CA THR A 178 2.13 -18.37 18.17
C THR A 178 3.23 -17.37 17.84
N ASP A 179 3.48 -17.12 16.55
CA ASP A 179 4.53 -16.21 16.09
C ASP A 179 4.10 -14.75 16.18
N ARG A 180 2.82 -14.47 15.93
CA ARG A 180 2.20 -13.18 16.29
C ARG A 180 2.43 -12.88 17.76
N ASP A 181 2.16 -13.83 18.65
CA ASP A 181 2.27 -13.61 20.10
C ASP A 181 3.71 -13.26 20.50
N VAL A 182 4.72 -13.83 19.83
CA VAL A 182 6.13 -13.45 20.01
C VAL A 182 6.40 -12.00 19.59
N LEU A 183 5.91 -11.57 18.43
CA LEU A 183 6.05 -10.20 17.95
C LEU A 183 5.38 -9.19 18.90
N PHE A 184 4.15 -9.49 19.32
CA PHE A 184 3.38 -8.64 20.25
C PHE A 184 4.06 -8.58 21.62
N ALA A 185 4.51 -9.71 22.17
CA ALA A 185 5.25 -9.74 23.42
C ALA A 185 6.53 -8.89 23.34
N SER A 186 7.24 -8.93 22.21
CA SER A 186 8.45 -8.12 21.98
C SER A 186 8.15 -6.61 22.01
N TYR A 187 7.05 -6.19 21.39
CA TYR A 187 6.57 -4.80 21.43
C TYR A 187 6.13 -4.39 22.85
N PHE A 188 5.22 -5.15 23.47
CA PHE A 188 4.63 -4.78 24.76
C PHE A 188 5.63 -4.80 25.90
N ALA A 189 6.59 -5.74 25.93
CA ALA A 189 7.64 -5.74 26.94
C ALA A 189 8.47 -4.44 26.93
N ARG A 190 8.66 -3.84 25.75
CA ARG A 190 9.40 -2.57 25.58
C ARG A 190 8.54 -1.36 25.89
N LEU A 191 7.27 -1.38 25.51
CA LEU A 191 6.30 -0.36 25.94
C LEU A 191 6.20 -0.32 27.48
N GLU A 192 6.09 -1.48 28.12
CA GLU A 192 6.06 -1.57 29.59
C GLU A 192 7.37 -1.11 30.22
N ALA A 193 8.52 -1.37 29.59
CA ALA A 193 9.80 -0.81 30.02
C ALA A 193 9.82 0.72 29.95
N ALA A 194 9.25 1.31 28.89
CA ALA A 194 9.10 2.76 28.77
C ALA A 194 8.20 3.31 29.90
N LEU A 195 7.08 2.64 30.19
CA LEU A 195 6.12 3.08 31.22
C LEU A 195 6.69 3.00 32.64
N ARG A 196 7.64 2.10 32.93
CA ARG A 196 8.35 2.07 34.22
C ARG A 196 9.14 3.34 34.51
N GLY A 197 9.59 4.05 33.46
CA GLY A 197 10.26 5.34 33.63
C GLY A 197 9.31 6.51 33.88
N GLY A 198 7.99 6.30 33.80
CA GLY A 198 6.96 7.36 33.87
C GLY A 198 5.95 7.28 32.72
N PRO A 199 4.84 8.05 32.81
CA PRO A 199 3.84 8.10 31.75
C PRO A 199 4.45 8.56 30.42
N VAL A 200 3.86 8.12 29.32
CA VAL A 200 4.26 8.54 27.96
C VAL A 200 3.28 9.58 27.44
N ASP A 201 3.78 10.57 26.71
CA ASP A 201 2.96 11.65 26.18
C ASP A 201 2.31 11.26 24.84
N GLY A 202 2.95 10.35 24.11
CA GLY A 202 2.41 9.85 22.87
C GLY A 202 3.06 8.57 22.35
N VAL A 203 2.41 8.01 21.34
CA VAL A 203 2.84 6.80 20.63
C VAL A 203 2.75 7.06 19.13
N LEU A 204 3.83 6.77 18.41
CA LEU A 204 3.87 6.70 16.94
C LEU A 204 3.97 5.23 16.52
N LEU A 205 3.01 4.74 15.74
CA LEU A 205 3.05 3.38 15.20
C LEU A 205 2.97 3.42 13.67
N SER A 206 3.86 2.67 13.02
CA SER A 206 3.76 2.37 11.60
C SER A 206 3.28 0.93 11.47
N LEU A 207 2.06 0.78 10.97
CA LEU A 207 1.41 -0.51 10.80
C LEU A 207 1.01 -0.68 9.34
N HIS A 208 0.86 -1.91 8.87
CA HIS A 208 0.33 -2.12 7.51
C HIS A 208 -1.18 -1.87 7.47
N GLY A 209 -1.93 -2.47 8.40
CA GLY A 209 -3.39 -2.34 8.49
C GLY A 209 -4.18 -3.51 7.89
N SER A 210 -3.53 -4.58 7.42
CA SER A 210 -4.21 -5.71 6.75
C SER A 210 -3.57 -7.07 6.99
N TRP A 211 -2.85 -7.25 8.09
CA TRP A 211 -2.44 -8.58 8.55
C TRP A 211 -3.48 -9.23 9.48
N VAL A 212 -3.61 -10.54 9.33
CA VAL A 212 -4.58 -11.36 10.07
C VAL A 212 -3.93 -12.64 10.58
N ALA A 213 -4.53 -13.23 11.59
CA ALA A 213 -4.23 -14.58 12.06
C ALA A 213 -5.50 -15.44 11.97
N ALA A 214 -5.36 -16.76 12.08
CA ALA A 214 -6.51 -17.67 12.01
C ALA A 214 -7.59 -17.39 13.08
N ASP A 215 -7.19 -16.82 14.22
CA ASP A 215 -8.00 -16.50 15.41
C ASP A 215 -8.32 -15.01 15.57
N ASP A 216 -7.81 -14.11 14.72
CA ASP A 216 -8.06 -12.66 14.81
C ASP A 216 -7.94 -11.99 13.43
N GLU A 217 -9.04 -11.37 12.99
CA GLU A 217 -9.16 -10.68 11.69
C GLU A 217 -8.61 -9.25 11.70
N ASP A 218 -8.18 -8.73 12.86
CA ASP A 218 -7.73 -7.35 13.03
C ASP A 218 -6.58 -7.24 14.04
N LEU A 219 -5.39 -7.65 13.60
CA LEU A 219 -4.18 -7.62 14.43
C LEU A 219 -3.71 -6.20 14.71
N ASP A 220 -3.87 -5.26 13.77
CA ASP A 220 -3.51 -3.86 13.97
C ASP A 220 -4.41 -3.19 15.01
N GLY A 221 -5.71 -3.42 14.93
CA GLY A 221 -6.66 -2.99 15.94
C GLY A 221 -6.38 -3.62 17.30
N ARG A 222 -5.95 -4.90 17.36
CA ARG A 222 -5.53 -5.54 18.62
C ARG A 222 -4.33 -4.85 19.23
N LEU A 223 -3.30 -4.63 18.44
CA LEU A 223 -2.09 -3.95 18.88
C LEU A 223 -2.42 -2.54 19.39
N LEU A 224 -3.23 -1.78 18.67
CA LEU A 224 -3.67 -0.44 19.04
C LEU A 224 -4.50 -0.45 20.34
N GLU A 225 -5.44 -1.38 20.48
CA GLU A 225 -6.27 -1.53 21.67
C GLU A 225 -5.43 -1.84 22.91
N GLU A 226 -4.53 -2.81 22.79
CA GLU A 226 -3.62 -3.18 23.86
C GLU A 226 -2.61 -2.09 24.22
N THR A 227 -2.17 -1.31 23.22
CA THR A 227 -1.35 -0.11 23.43
C THR A 227 -2.13 0.94 24.19
N ARG A 228 -3.35 1.27 23.74
CA ARG A 228 -4.24 2.26 24.37
C ARG A 228 -4.52 1.91 25.83
N ARG A 229 -4.78 0.63 26.14
CA ARG A 229 -4.98 0.17 27.53
C ARG A 229 -3.78 0.46 28.43
N ARG A 230 -2.55 0.34 27.91
CA ARG A 230 -1.31 0.51 28.68
C ARG A 230 -0.90 1.98 28.83
N VAL A 231 -1.04 2.79 27.78
CA VAL A 231 -0.64 4.21 27.81
C VAL A 231 -1.71 5.16 28.35
N GLY A 232 -2.95 4.69 28.41
CA GLY A 232 -4.09 5.46 28.93
C GLY A 232 -4.67 6.48 27.93
N PRO A 233 -5.73 7.20 28.32
CA PRO A 233 -6.47 8.09 27.44
C PRO A 233 -5.79 9.45 27.19
N SER A 234 -4.82 9.82 28.03
CA SER A 234 -4.14 11.13 27.95
C SER A 234 -3.07 11.18 26.87
N ALA A 235 -2.40 10.05 26.61
CA ALA A 235 -1.37 9.92 25.58
C ALA A 235 -1.98 10.06 24.18
N VAL A 236 -1.29 10.77 23.28
CA VAL A 236 -1.70 10.88 21.87
C VAL A 236 -1.16 9.68 21.09
N VAL A 237 -2.03 8.84 20.54
CA VAL A 237 -1.67 7.67 19.74
C VAL A 237 -1.94 7.96 18.27
N VAL A 238 -0.89 8.01 17.47
CA VAL A 238 -0.98 8.18 16.01
C VAL A 238 -0.46 6.92 15.34
N CYS A 239 -1.23 6.41 14.39
CA CYS A 239 -0.87 5.27 13.56
C CYS A 239 -0.81 5.71 12.09
N THR A 240 0.29 5.41 11.41
CA THR A 240 0.37 5.47 9.95
C THR A 240 0.09 4.09 9.37
N LEU A 241 -0.54 4.07 8.19
CA LEU A 241 -1.07 2.87 7.55
C LEU A 241 -0.81 2.85 6.05
N ASP A 242 -0.67 1.66 5.50
CA ASP A 242 -0.75 1.46 4.05
C ASP A 242 -2.17 1.80 3.55
N LEU A 243 -2.30 2.35 2.34
CA LEU A 243 -3.61 2.58 1.72
C LEU A 243 -4.40 1.27 1.46
N HIS A 244 -3.71 0.13 1.50
CA HIS A 244 -4.27 -1.21 1.45
C HIS A 244 -4.80 -1.72 2.81
N ALA A 245 -4.73 -0.93 3.87
CA ALA A 245 -5.29 -1.26 5.17
C ALA A 245 -6.81 -1.53 5.11
N ASN A 246 -7.27 -2.52 5.88
CA ASN A 246 -8.68 -2.73 6.18
C ASN A 246 -9.05 -1.97 7.46
N ILE A 247 -9.49 -0.72 7.35
CA ILE A 247 -9.79 0.12 8.52
C ILE A 247 -10.96 -0.44 9.33
N THR A 248 -10.74 -0.79 10.59
CA THR A 248 -11.79 -1.30 11.49
C THR A 248 -12.23 -0.28 12.53
N SER A 249 -13.39 -0.55 13.15
CA SER A 249 -13.85 0.20 14.33
C SER A 249 -12.87 0.08 15.51
N ARG A 250 -12.19 -1.05 15.66
CA ARG A 250 -11.22 -1.29 16.74
C ARG A 250 -9.98 -0.41 16.55
N MET A 251 -9.47 -0.28 15.33
CA MET A 251 -8.38 0.66 15.02
C MET A 251 -8.80 2.11 15.31
N ALA A 252 -9.92 2.56 14.74
CA ALA A 252 -10.39 3.95 14.86
C ALA A 252 -10.76 4.36 16.30
N THR A 253 -11.15 3.39 17.14
CA THR A 253 -11.45 3.64 18.56
C THR A 253 -10.18 3.86 19.38
N ASN A 254 -9.08 3.19 19.02
CA ASN A 254 -7.88 3.13 19.86
C ASN A 254 -6.75 4.07 19.44
N ALA A 255 -6.75 4.51 18.17
CA ALA A 255 -5.87 5.58 17.67
C ALA A 255 -6.57 6.95 17.67
N ASP A 256 -5.87 7.99 18.09
CA ASP A 256 -6.35 9.37 17.97
C ASP A 256 -6.30 9.83 16.50
N ALA A 257 -5.25 9.46 15.77
CA ALA A 257 -5.13 9.66 14.33
C ALA A 257 -4.74 8.37 13.61
N LEU A 258 -5.47 8.04 12.55
CA LEU A 258 -5.06 7.10 11.50
C LEU A 258 -4.70 7.89 10.24
N VAL A 259 -3.50 7.70 9.70
CA VAL A 259 -3.00 8.43 8.53
C VAL A 259 -2.51 7.45 7.48
N GLY A 260 -3.17 7.42 6.33
CA GLY A 260 -2.86 6.52 5.22
C GLY A 260 -1.92 7.12 4.20
N TYR A 261 -1.24 6.25 3.44
CA TYR A 261 -0.51 6.64 2.23
C TYR A 261 -1.43 7.39 1.24
N ALA A 262 -0.89 8.37 0.55
CA ALA A 262 -1.59 9.15 -0.46
C ALA A 262 -1.46 8.55 -1.87
N SER A 263 -0.43 7.73 -2.10
CA SER A 263 -0.07 7.22 -3.44
C SER A 263 -0.08 5.68 -3.55
N TYR A 264 -0.69 5.19 -4.64
CA TYR A 264 -0.48 3.85 -5.20
C TYR A 264 -0.02 4.00 -6.66
N PRO A 265 1.17 3.51 -7.05
CA PRO A 265 2.17 2.82 -6.22
C PRO A 265 2.66 3.67 -5.03
N HIS A 266 3.19 3.01 -3.99
CA HIS A 266 3.58 3.66 -2.74
C HIS A 266 4.86 4.48 -2.94
N LEU A 267 4.71 5.79 -3.06
CA LEU A 267 5.80 6.75 -3.25
C LEU A 267 5.96 7.69 -2.04
N ASP A 268 5.06 7.61 -1.05
CA ASP A 268 4.92 8.60 0.02
C ASP A 268 4.91 8.02 1.46
N MET A 269 5.59 6.89 1.67
CA MET A 269 5.67 6.24 2.99
C MET A 269 6.32 7.17 4.02
N ARG A 270 7.53 7.68 3.75
CA ARG A 270 8.24 8.64 4.62
C ARG A 270 7.40 9.88 4.89
N GLU A 271 6.79 10.45 3.86
CA GLU A 271 5.92 11.62 3.95
C GLU A 271 4.69 11.34 4.82
N THR A 272 4.15 10.12 4.77
CA THR A 272 3.06 9.70 5.66
C THR A 272 3.52 9.60 7.11
N GLY A 273 4.71 9.04 7.35
CA GLY A 273 5.39 9.09 8.65
C GLY A 273 5.48 10.51 9.21
N VAL A 274 6.01 11.42 8.38
CA VAL A 274 6.13 12.85 8.69
C VAL A 274 4.76 13.48 9.01
N ARG A 275 3.73 13.23 8.19
CA ARG A 275 2.37 13.74 8.44
C ARG A 275 1.81 13.24 9.77
N GLY A 276 1.98 11.96 10.08
CA GLY A 276 1.54 11.38 11.35
C GLY A 276 2.26 11.99 12.56
N ALA A 277 3.59 12.08 12.51
CA ALA A 277 4.38 12.67 13.59
C ALA A 277 4.02 14.14 13.86
N ARG A 278 3.78 14.93 12.79
CA ARG A 278 3.34 16.33 12.93
C ARG A 278 2.02 16.49 13.66
N LEU A 279 1.06 15.58 13.46
CA LEU A 279 -0.21 15.60 14.21
C LEU A 279 0.03 15.37 15.70
N LEU A 280 0.92 14.44 16.04
CA LEU A 280 1.26 14.14 17.43
C LEU A 280 1.99 15.33 18.09
N PHE A 281 3.07 15.83 17.49
CA PHE A 281 3.84 16.93 18.08
C PHE A 281 3.04 18.23 18.13
N GLY A 282 2.23 18.52 17.10
CA GLY A 282 1.31 19.66 17.10
C GLY A 282 0.29 19.59 18.23
N ALA A 283 -0.26 18.40 18.52
CA ALA A 283 -1.18 18.21 19.65
C ALA A 283 -0.49 18.40 21.01
N LEU A 284 0.76 17.94 21.14
CA LEU A 284 1.54 18.07 22.38
C LEU A 284 2.02 19.51 22.61
N SER A 285 2.26 20.28 21.56
CA SER A 285 2.63 21.70 21.65
C SER A 285 1.43 22.64 21.94
N GLY A 286 0.25 22.09 22.25
CA GLY A 286 -0.96 22.87 22.56
C GLY A 286 -1.85 23.17 21.35
N GLY A 287 -1.60 22.53 20.20
CA GLY A 287 -2.48 22.57 19.03
C GLY A 287 -3.68 21.61 19.14
N PRO A 288 -4.42 21.42 18.02
CA PRO A 288 -5.58 20.53 17.96
C PRO A 288 -5.27 19.11 18.43
N ARG A 289 -6.19 18.50 19.17
CA ARG A 289 -6.05 17.11 19.65
C ARG A 289 -6.73 16.19 18.62
N PRO A 290 -6.03 15.27 17.95
CA PRO A 290 -6.65 14.50 16.87
C PRO A 290 -7.76 13.57 17.36
N ARG A 291 -8.75 13.37 16.49
CA ARG A 291 -9.82 12.37 16.61
C ARG A 291 -10.09 11.77 15.25
N THR A 292 -10.08 10.44 15.18
CA THR A 292 -10.39 9.68 13.97
C THR A 292 -11.89 9.42 13.83
N VAL A 293 -12.42 9.65 12.64
CA VAL A 293 -13.71 9.13 12.18
C VAL A 293 -13.53 8.50 10.80
N PHE A 294 -14.36 7.50 10.47
CA PHE A 294 -14.28 6.87 9.16
C PHE A 294 -15.65 6.42 8.65
N ARG A 295 -15.73 6.22 7.33
CA ARG A 295 -16.82 5.53 6.65
C ARG A 295 -16.23 4.41 5.81
N LYS A 296 -16.93 3.27 5.77
CA LYS A 296 -16.58 2.11 4.97
C LYS A 296 -17.60 1.91 3.84
N LEU A 297 -17.09 1.50 2.68
CA LEU A 297 -17.83 1.13 1.49
C LEU A 297 -17.55 -0.36 1.25
N PRO A 298 -18.59 -1.22 1.16
CA PRO A 298 -18.41 -2.62 0.77
C PRO A 298 -18.10 -2.66 -0.72
N LEU A 299 -16.86 -2.38 -1.06
CA LEU A 299 -16.27 -2.44 -2.38
C LEU A 299 -14.82 -2.83 -2.19
N VAL A 300 -14.34 -3.70 -3.06
CA VAL A 300 -12.92 -4.02 -3.20
C VAL A 300 -12.50 -3.72 -4.64
N VAL A 301 -11.27 -3.22 -4.79
CA VAL A 301 -10.74 -2.79 -6.09
C VAL A 301 -9.52 -3.65 -6.41
N PRO A 302 -9.46 -4.30 -7.59
CA PRO A 302 -8.26 -5.00 -8.02
C PRO A 302 -7.07 -4.03 -8.15
N PRO A 303 -5.87 -4.40 -7.66
CA PRO A 303 -4.73 -3.51 -7.63
C PRO A 303 -4.26 -3.07 -9.02
N GLU A 304 -4.53 -3.82 -10.07
CA GLU A 304 -4.18 -3.50 -11.45
C GLU A 304 -4.72 -2.12 -11.88
N ASN A 305 -5.90 -1.75 -11.38
CA ASN A 305 -6.59 -0.50 -11.73
C ASN A 305 -6.82 0.42 -10.52
N SER A 306 -6.08 0.21 -9.42
CA SER A 306 -6.21 1.01 -8.19
C SER A 306 -5.24 2.19 -8.09
N GLN A 307 -4.48 2.50 -9.15
CA GLN A 307 -3.53 3.63 -9.15
C GLN A 307 -4.22 4.93 -8.69
N THR A 308 -3.55 5.70 -7.83
CA THR A 308 -4.14 6.93 -7.27
C THR A 308 -3.69 8.19 -8.00
N THR A 309 -2.59 8.10 -8.76
CA THR A 309 -2.01 9.21 -9.54
C THR A 309 -2.60 9.30 -10.95
N GLY A 310 -3.44 8.35 -11.33
CA GLY A 310 -4.16 8.29 -12.60
C GLY A 310 -5.19 7.16 -12.59
N GLY A 311 -5.85 6.92 -13.72
CA GLY A 311 -6.86 5.85 -13.81
C GLY A 311 -8.13 6.13 -13.01
N PRO A 312 -8.99 5.12 -12.81
CA PRO A 312 -10.32 5.33 -12.25
C PRO A 312 -10.32 5.81 -10.80
N VAL A 313 -9.42 5.33 -9.95
CA VAL A 313 -9.39 5.70 -8.51
C VAL A 313 -9.00 7.17 -8.27
N ALA A 314 -8.34 7.82 -9.22
CA ALA A 314 -7.93 9.22 -9.11
C ALA A 314 -9.10 10.19 -8.85
N VAL A 315 -10.33 9.88 -9.29
CA VAL A 315 -11.50 10.73 -9.01
C VAL A 315 -11.85 10.78 -7.52
N ALA A 316 -11.70 9.66 -6.82
CA ALA A 316 -11.94 9.56 -5.38
C ALA A 316 -10.86 10.32 -4.60
N LYS A 317 -9.60 10.25 -5.04
CA LYS A 317 -8.49 11.05 -4.48
C LYS A 317 -8.68 12.55 -4.68
N ALA A 318 -9.19 12.96 -5.84
CA ALA A 318 -9.55 14.36 -6.09
C ALA A 318 -10.69 14.84 -5.18
N ALA A 319 -11.67 13.98 -4.88
CA ALA A 319 -12.71 14.26 -3.90
C ALA A 319 -12.14 14.35 -2.48
N GLU A 320 -11.25 13.42 -2.09
CA GLU A 320 -10.59 13.39 -0.78
C GLU A 320 -9.79 14.66 -0.53
N ALA A 321 -9.04 15.14 -1.53
CA ALA A 321 -8.28 16.38 -1.45
C ALA A 321 -9.17 17.61 -1.16
N LYS A 322 -10.46 17.59 -1.53
CA LYS A 322 -11.42 18.65 -1.18
C LYS A 322 -11.86 18.53 0.28
N VAL A 323 -12.06 17.31 0.78
CA VAL A 323 -12.39 17.05 2.19
C VAL A 323 -11.27 17.52 3.10
N GLY A 324 -10.00 17.30 2.72
CA GLY A 324 -8.83 17.77 3.46
C GLY A 324 -8.74 19.30 3.63
N LYS A 325 -9.54 20.07 2.90
CA LYS A 325 -9.61 21.55 2.99
C LYS A 325 -10.80 22.05 3.81
N LEU A 326 -11.63 21.15 4.35
CA LEU A 326 -12.76 21.54 5.18
C LEU A 326 -12.27 22.07 6.55
N PRO A 327 -12.98 23.03 7.16
CA PRO A 327 -12.68 23.50 8.50
C PRO A 327 -12.63 22.36 9.53
N GLY A 328 -11.66 22.40 10.43
CA GLY A 328 -11.48 21.41 11.49
C GLY A 328 -10.83 20.09 11.07
N VAL A 329 -10.64 19.85 9.76
CA VAL A 329 -9.96 18.65 9.23
C VAL A 329 -8.45 18.81 9.34
N LEU A 330 -7.82 17.84 10.00
CA LEU A 330 -6.37 17.76 10.21
C LEU A 330 -5.70 16.81 9.21
N SER A 331 -6.39 15.74 8.80
CA SER A 331 -5.91 14.79 7.80
C SER A 331 -7.08 14.04 7.16
N THR A 332 -6.88 13.54 5.94
CA THR A 332 -7.81 12.65 5.24
C THR A 332 -7.03 11.52 4.59
N SER A 333 -7.64 10.33 4.53
CA SER A 333 -7.02 9.15 3.91
C SER A 333 -8.09 8.27 3.26
N LEU A 334 -7.95 8.03 1.95
CA LEU A 334 -8.67 6.99 1.22
C LEU A 334 -7.87 5.68 1.30
N PHE A 335 -8.50 4.63 1.80
CA PHE A 335 -7.99 3.28 1.83
C PHE A 335 -8.75 2.42 0.84
N THR A 336 -8.09 1.84 -0.16
CA THR A 336 -8.72 0.98 -1.17
C THR A 336 -8.81 -0.47 -0.74
N VAL A 337 -8.22 -0.83 0.41
CA VAL A 337 -8.08 -2.17 0.99
C VAL A 337 -7.44 -3.20 0.04
N GLN A 338 -6.57 -4.06 0.54
CA GLN A 338 -6.10 -5.20 -0.23
C GLN A 338 -7.27 -6.18 -0.49
N PRO A 339 -7.48 -6.70 -1.71
CA PRO A 339 -8.72 -7.39 -2.06
C PRO A 339 -8.77 -8.88 -1.65
N TRP A 340 -7.65 -9.46 -1.18
CA TRP A 340 -7.45 -10.87 -0.87
C TRP A 340 -7.54 -11.17 0.64
N LEU A 341 -8.40 -10.47 1.38
CA LEU A 341 -8.68 -10.73 2.80
C LEU A 341 -10.03 -11.43 2.96
N ASP A 342 -10.06 -12.64 3.51
CA ASP A 342 -11.31 -13.29 3.91
C ASP A 342 -11.67 -12.90 5.35
N VAL A 343 -12.19 -11.69 5.51
CA VAL A 343 -12.57 -11.09 6.81
C VAL A 343 -13.98 -10.51 6.77
N SER A 344 -14.64 -10.47 7.92
CA SER A 344 -16.05 -10.08 8.03
C SER A 344 -16.34 -8.62 7.64
N ASP A 345 -15.44 -7.69 7.96
CA ASP A 345 -15.60 -6.25 7.71
C ASP A 345 -14.68 -5.76 6.57
N LEU A 346 -14.67 -6.46 5.43
CA LEU A 346 -13.86 -6.09 4.27
C LEU A 346 -14.46 -4.91 3.48
N GLY A 347 -13.65 -3.92 3.13
CA GLY A 347 -14.03 -2.91 2.13
C GLY A 347 -13.19 -1.64 2.15
N CYS A 348 -13.24 -0.88 1.05
CA CYS A 348 -12.62 0.44 0.96
C CYS A 348 -13.15 1.38 2.05
N SER A 349 -12.35 2.33 2.51
CA SER A 349 -12.77 3.30 3.53
C SER A 349 -12.21 4.68 3.30
N CYS A 350 -12.93 5.69 3.78
CA CYS A 350 -12.43 7.05 3.88
C CYS A 350 -12.33 7.41 5.36
N VAL A 351 -11.15 7.84 5.77
CA VAL A 351 -10.83 8.28 7.12
C VAL A 351 -10.64 9.79 7.10
N VAL A 352 -11.18 10.47 8.12
CA VAL A 352 -10.93 11.87 8.40
C VAL A 352 -10.46 12.00 9.85
N VAL A 353 -9.34 12.69 10.03
CA VAL A 353 -8.84 13.11 11.34
C VAL A 353 -9.25 14.56 11.55
N LEU A 354 -9.97 14.82 12.63
CA LEU A 354 -10.45 16.14 13.04
C LEU A 354 -9.82 16.54 14.38
N ASP A 355 -10.00 17.78 14.79
CA ASP A 355 -9.82 18.14 16.20
C ASP A 355 -10.89 17.44 17.08
N ARG A 356 -10.50 17.02 18.29
CA ARG A 356 -11.38 16.39 19.29
C ARG A 356 -12.45 17.37 19.75
N SER A 357 -12.18 18.68 19.71
CA SER A 357 -13.18 19.74 19.95
C SER A 357 -14.00 20.13 18.72
N ALA A 358 -13.91 19.39 17.61
CA ALA A 358 -14.72 19.66 16.42
C ALA A 358 -16.21 19.74 16.76
N THR A 359 -16.84 20.77 16.23
CA THR A 359 -18.27 21.04 16.37
C THR A 359 -19.10 19.98 15.63
N ALA A 360 -20.39 19.90 15.98
CA ALA A 360 -21.32 19.03 15.26
C ALA A 360 -21.40 19.36 13.75
N VAL A 361 -21.19 20.63 13.38
CA VAL A 361 -21.19 21.08 11.98
C VAL A 361 -19.96 20.56 11.24
N GLU A 362 -18.77 20.62 11.85
CA GLU A 362 -17.54 20.09 11.26
C GLU A 362 -17.61 18.57 11.11
N LEU A 363 -18.16 17.86 12.12
CA LEU A 363 -18.39 16.42 12.04
C LEU A 363 -19.37 16.04 10.92
N ALA A 364 -20.45 16.81 10.74
CA ALA A 364 -21.39 16.61 9.64
C ALA A 364 -20.73 16.86 8.28
N GLY A 365 -19.96 17.95 8.14
CA GLY A 365 -19.22 18.26 6.92
C GLY A 365 -18.19 17.19 6.54
N ALA A 366 -17.45 16.66 7.52
CA ALA A 366 -16.54 15.54 7.32
C ALA A 366 -17.29 14.27 6.90
N SER A 367 -18.44 13.99 7.52
CA SER A 367 -19.31 12.87 7.17
C SER A 367 -19.80 12.93 5.71
N ASP A 368 -20.27 14.09 5.27
CA ASP A 368 -20.76 14.31 3.90
C ASP A 368 -19.60 14.28 2.89
N GLY A 369 -18.44 14.82 3.29
CA GLY A 369 -17.19 14.72 2.54
C GLY A 369 -16.76 13.27 2.30
N MET A 370 -16.67 12.45 3.35
CA MET A 370 -16.36 11.01 3.24
C MET A 370 -17.36 10.28 2.34
N THR A 371 -18.65 10.61 2.42
CA THR A 371 -19.67 10.03 1.55
C THR A 371 -19.41 10.39 0.08
N SER A 372 -19.02 11.64 -0.19
CA SER A 372 -18.69 12.10 -1.54
C SER A 372 -17.45 11.39 -2.11
N VAL A 373 -16.44 11.13 -1.27
CA VAL A 373 -15.24 10.36 -1.67
C VAL A 373 -15.61 8.93 -2.05
N LEU A 374 -16.36 8.25 -1.19
CA LEU A 374 -16.76 6.86 -1.41
C LEU A 374 -17.74 6.74 -2.58
N GLN A 375 -18.61 7.73 -2.79
CA GLN A 375 -19.47 7.79 -3.98
C GLN A 375 -18.65 7.90 -5.26
N ALA A 376 -17.63 8.76 -5.29
CA ALA A 376 -16.77 8.90 -6.46
C ALA A 376 -16.05 7.58 -6.80
N LEU A 377 -15.66 6.80 -5.79
CA LEU A 377 -15.11 5.46 -5.99
C LEU A 377 -16.16 4.45 -6.48
N TRP A 378 -17.37 4.50 -5.92
CA TRP A 378 -18.49 3.64 -6.32
C TRP A 378 -18.94 3.89 -7.77
N ASP A 379 -18.91 5.14 -8.22
CA ASP A 379 -19.34 5.52 -9.57
C ASP A 379 -18.43 4.92 -10.64
N VAL A 380 -17.14 4.72 -10.33
CA VAL A 380 -16.15 4.11 -11.24
C VAL A 380 -15.96 2.60 -11.01
N ARG A 381 -16.81 1.95 -10.21
CA ARG A 381 -16.66 0.52 -9.84
C ARG A 381 -16.64 -0.46 -11.03
N ASP A 382 -17.25 -0.08 -12.16
CA ASP A 382 -17.22 -0.90 -13.37
C ASP A 382 -15.93 -0.64 -14.18
N GLU A 383 -15.34 0.55 -14.10
CA GLU A 383 -14.10 0.94 -14.79
C GLU A 383 -12.83 0.36 -14.12
N VAL A 384 -12.90 0.01 -12.84
CA VAL A 384 -11.79 -0.62 -12.13
C VAL A 384 -11.63 -2.11 -12.44
N ARG A 385 -12.58 -2.73 -13.16
CA ARG A 385 -12.45 -4.13 -13.56
C ARG A 385 -11.26 -4.32 -14.49
N VAL A 386 -10.63 -5.49 -14.39
CA VAL A 386 -9.50 -5.87 -15.23
C VAL A 386 -10.04 -6.69 -16.40
N ASP A 387 -9.64 -6.31 -17.62
CA ASP A 387 -9.91 -7.11 -18.81
C ASP A 387 -8.93 -8.28 -18.84
N LEU A 388 -9.40 -9.45 -18.42
CA LEU A 388 -8.61 -10.67 -18.33
C LEU A 388 -8.80 -11.53 -19.58
N VAL A 389 -7.71 -12.09 -20.09
CA VAL A 389 -7.70 -12.95 -21.28
C VAL A 389 -7.34 -14.38 -20.88
N ASP A 390 -8.06 -15.36 -21.43
CA ASP A 390 -7.76 -16.78 -21.26
C ASP A 390 -6.26 -17.09 -21.50
N PRO A 391 -5.59 -17.89 -20.65
CA PRO A 391 -4.17 -18.18 -20.77
C PRO A 391 -3.72 -18.68 -22.14
N GLY A 392 -4.48 -19.61 -22.74
CA GLY A 392 -4.14 -20.17 -24.05
C GLY A 392 -4.29 -19.14 -25.17
N VAL A 393 -5.33 -18.31 -25.12
CA VAL A 393 -5.53 -17.20 -26.07
C VAL A 393 -4.42 -16.16 -25.92
N ALA A 394 -4.13 -15.71 -24.70
CA ALA A 394 -3.12 -14.70 -24.42
C ALA A 394 -1.73 -15.12 -24.94
N VAL A 395 -1.31 -16.35 -24.67
CA VAL A 395 -0.03 -16.91 -25.15
C VAL A 395 0.03 -16.93 -26.68
N ARG A 396 -1.00 -17.45 -27.35
CA ARG A 396 -1.03 -17.54 -28.83
C ARG A 396 -0.97 -16.16 -29.47
N GLU A 397 -1.69 -15.18 -28.94
CA GLU A 397 -1.69 -13.81 -29.47
C GLU A 397 -0.39 -13.07 -29.17
N ALA A 398 0.27 -13.34 -28.03
CA ALA A 398 1.59 -12.81 -27.72
C ALA A 398 2.67 -13.36 -28.67
N ILE A 399 2.65 -14.67 -28.94
CA ILE A 399 3.58 -15.36 -29.86
C ILE A 399 3.40 -14.90 -31.30
N ARG A 400 2.15 -14.77 -31.79
CA ARG A 400 1.86 -14.33 -33.16
C ARG A 400 2.30 -12.90 -33.46
N GLY A 401 2.61 -12.09 -32.43
CA GLY A 401 2.94 -10.68 -32.58
C GLY A 401 1.76 -9.78 -32.99
N ASN A 402 0.55 -10.33 -33.18
CA ASN A 402 -0.67 -9.58 -33.53
C ASN A 402 -1.36 -8.97 -32.28
N SER A 403 -0.54 -8.56 -31.32
CA SER A 403 -0.98 -8.23 -29.97
C SER A 403 -1.83 -6.95 -29.91
N ALA A 404 -1.93 -6.18 -30.99
CA ALA A 404 -2.71 -4.94 -31.03
C ALA A 404 -4.21 -5.13 -30.68
N SER A 405 -4.79 -6.31 -30.94
CA SER A 405 -6.21 -6.59 -30.65
C SER A 405 -6.50 -6.99 -29.19
N VAL A 406 -5.47 -7.42 -28.45
CA VAL A 406 -5.59 -7.94 -27.07
C VAL A 406 -4.69 -7.24 -26.06
N ILE A 407 -3.81 -6.31 -26.49
CA ILE A 407 -3.04 -5.47 -25.59
C ILE A 407 -4.00 -4.53 -24.85
N THR A 408 -4.14 -4.78 -23.56
CA THR A 408 -4.98 -3.99 -22.65
C THR A 408 -4.20 -2.81 -22.08
N ASN A 409 -4.71 -1.59 -22.27
CA ASN A 409 -4.28 -0.36 -21.56
C ASN A 409 -2.75 -0.16 -21.47
N SER A 410 -2.07 -0.09 -22.62
CA SER A 410 -0.61 0.05 -22.77
C SER A 410 -0.08 1.48 -22.69
N ARG A 411 -0.75 2.37 -21.92
CA ARG A 411 -0.36 3.80 -21.84
C ARG A 411 1.09 4.05 -21.39
N ASN A 412 1.68 3.11 -20.65
CA ASN A 412 3.07 3.18 -20.19
C ASN A 412 4.02 2.28 -21.01
N ALA A 413 3.53 1.59 -22.05
CA ALA A 413 4.38 0.84 -22.96
C ALA A 413 4.94 1.81 -24.01
N SER A 414 6.25 2.06 -23.96
CA SER A 414 6.92 2.94 -24.92
C SER A 414 8.03 2.24 -25.70
N GLY A 415 8.29 0.97 -25.40
CA GLY A 415 9.33 0.18 -26.04
C GLY A 415 8.86 -0.55 -27.30
N THR A 416 9.81 -1.17 -28.00
CA THR A 416 9.58 -2.05 -29.16
C THR A 416 9.90 -3.51 -28.85
N GLY A 417 10.29 -3.82 -27.61
CA GLY A 417 10.68 -5.15 -27.14
C GLY A 417 9.46 -6.05 -26.88
N PRO A 418 9.45 -6.85 -25.80
CA PRO A 418 8.51 -7.97 -25.65
C PRO A 418 7.05 -7.52 -25.48
N VAL A 419 6.13 -8.45 -25.74
CA VAL A 419 4.78 -8.42 -25.14
C VAL A 419 4.85 -9.11 -23.79
N LEU A 420 4.30 -8.47 -22.77
CA LEU A 420 4.27 -9.06 -21.43
C LEU A 420 2.98 -9.88 -21.24
N LEU A 421 3.12 -11.09 -20.73
CA LEU A 421 2.01 -11.86 -20.17
C LEU A 421 1.99 -11.61 -18.67
N VAL A 422 0.99 -10.89 -18.20
CA VAL A 422 0.90 -10.46 -16.80
C VAL A 422 0.10 -11.47 -16.01
N ASP A 423 0.81 -12.25 -15.21
CA ASP A 423 0.29 -13.26 -14.29
C ASP A 423 0.17 -12.66 -12.89
N SER A 424 -0.79 -11.73 -12.73
CA SER A 424 -1.05 -11.09 -11.44
C SER A 424 -1.44 -12.10 -10.37
N ALA A 425 -2.18 -13.15 -10.76
CA ALA A 425 -2.75 -14.12 -9.83
C ALA A 425 -1.69 -14.89 -9.04
N ASP A 426 -0.50 -15.00 -9.59
CA ASP A 426 0.65 -15.65 -8.99
C ASP A 426 1.79 -14.65 -8.67
N SER A 427 1.45 -13.43 -8.24
CA SER A 427 2.42 -12.42 -7.84
C SER A 427 2.93 -12.60 -6.40
N PRO A 428 4.24 -12.82 -6.17
CA PRO A 428 4.79 -12.91 -4.81
C PRO A 428 4.66 -11.63 -4.00
N SER A 429 4.71 -10.46 -4.65
CA SER A 429 4.45 -9.17 -3.98
C SER A 429 3.00 -8.99 -3.52
N ALA A 430 2.11 -9.92 -3.85
CA ALA A 430 0.71 -9.96 -3.44
C ALA A 430 0.39 -11.20 -2.57
N GLY A 431 1.42 -11.91 -2.09
CA GLY A 431 1.29 -13.06 -1.22
C GLY A 431 1.04 -14.40 -1.92
N ALA A 432 1.08 -14.45 -3.26
CA ALA A 432 1.14 -15.73 -3.97
C ALA A 432 2.56 -16.34 -3.91
N CYS A 433 2.72 -17.58 -4.35
CA CYS A 433 3.98 -18.32 -4.19
C CYS A 433 4.92 -18.21 -5.40
N GLY A 434 4.43 -17.76 -6.55
CA GLY A 434 5.22 -17.68 -7.78
C GLY A 434 5.43 -19.03 -8.49
N ASP A 435 4.70 -20.07 -8.07
CA ASP A 435 4.84 -21.47 -8.51
C ASP A 435 3.73 -21.92 -9.47
N SER A 436 2.94 -20.98 -10.02
CA SER A 436 1.89 -21.27 -11.00
C SER A 436 2.47 -21.89 -12.27
N SER A 437 1.98 -23.09 -12.57
CA SER A 437 2.34 -23.83 -13.77
C SER A 437 1.40 -23.53 -14.96
N THR A 438 0.38 -22.70 -14.78
CA THR A 438 -0.66 -22.43 -15.79
C THR A 438 -0.09 -21.84 -17.08
N LEU A 439 0.69 -20.77 -16.99
CA LEU A 439 1.32 -20.17 -18.16
C LEU A 439 2.43 -21.04 -18.74
N LEU A 440 3.16 -21.80 -17.91
CA LEU A 440 4.16 -22.75 -18.38
C LEU A 440 3.51 -23.80 -19.30
N ARG A 441 2.39 -24.40 -18.88
CA ARG A 441 1.62 -25.34 -19.69
C ARG A 441 1.16 -24.70 -21.01
N ALA A 442 0.52 -23.53 -20.91
CA ALA A 442 -0.01 -22.84 -22.08
C ALA A 442 1.07 -22.46 -23.11
N ILE A 443 2.28 -22.10 -22.65
CA ILE A 443 3.42 -21.79 -23.53
C ILE A 443 3.96 -23.05 -24.20
N ILE A 444 4.10 -24.16 -23.46
CA ILE A 444 4.53 -25.44 -24.04
C ILE A 444 3.54 -25.90 -25.12
N ASP A 445 2.23 -25.82 -24.84
CA ASP A 445 1.18 -26.21 -25.79
C ASP A 445 1.17 -25.33 -27.05
N ALA A 446 1.57 -24.07 -26.93
CA ALA A 446 1.72 -23.15 -28.07
C ALA A 446 3.00 -23.38 -28.89
N ALA A 447 3.94 -24.18 -28.37
CA ALA A 447 5.17 -24.63 -29.03
C ALA A 447 5.95 -23.50 -29.74
N PRO A 448 6.44 -22.47 -29.01
CA PRO A 448 7.20 -21.38 -29.61
C PRO A 448 8.47 -21.90 -30.30
N SER A 449 8.71 -21.42 -31.52
CA SER A 449 9.95 -21.69 -32.24
C SER A 449 11.14 -21.00 -31.56
N ARG A 450 12.36 -21.43 -31.91
CA ARG A 450 13.60 -20.83 -31.40
C ARG A 450 13.74 -19.33 -31.72
N GLU A 451 13.08 -18.87 -32.79
CA GLU A 451 13.03 -17.45 -33.17
C GLU A 451 12.06 -16.64 -32.29
N THR A 452 11.07 -17.31 -31.69
CA THR A 452 10.12 -16.71 -30.74
C THR A 452 10.60 -16.96 -29.33
N ARG A 453 11.50 -16.10 -28.83
CA ARG A 453 12.05 -16.24 -27.49
C ARG A 453 11.02 -15.86 -26.42
N VAL A 454 10.70 -16.80 -25.53
CA VAL A 454 9.78 -16.63 -24.40
C VAL A 454 10.55 -16.81 -23.10
N LEU A 455 10.41 -15.86 -22.18
CA LEU A 455 11.00 -15.94 -20.84
C LEU A 455 9.90 -16.13 -19.79
N LEU A 456 10.10 -17.08 -18.88
CA LEU A 456 9.19 -17.35 -17.76
C LEU A 456 9.98 -17.53 -16.47
N THR A 457 9.61 -16.81 -15.41
CA THR A 457 10.04 -17.13 -14.04
C THR A 457 9.06 -18.08 -13.35
N LEU A 458 9.60 -18.97 -12.53
CA LEU A 458 8.85 -19.92 -11.71
C LEU A 458 9.57 -20.17 -10.38
N VAL A 459 8.84 -20.30 -9.29
CA VAL A 459 9.39 -20.72 -8.00
C VAL A 459 9.20 -22.22 -7.83
N ASP A 460 10.31 -22.95 -7.70
CA ASP A 460 10.32 -24.38 -7.37
C ASP A 460 11.66 -24.72 -6.67
N PRO A 461 11.68 -24.83 -5.33
CA PRO A 461 12.92 -25.02 -4.58
C PRO A 461 13.71 -26.28 -4.94
N GLN A 462 13.02 -27.34 -5.37
CA GLN A 462 13.67 -28.59 -5.74
C GLN A 462 14.31 -28.48 -7.13
N ALA A 463 13.57 -27.97 -8.12
CA ALA A 463 14.07 -27.82 -9.48
C ALA A 463 15.13 -26.71 -9.60
N ALA A 464 15.04 -25.66 -8.78
CA ALA A 464 16.02 -24.57 -8.74
C ALA A 464 17.46 -25.03 -8.41
N ARG A 465 17.61 -26.18 -7.74
CA ARG A 465 18.91 -26.75 -7.35
C ARG A 465 19.57 -27.62 -8.41
N VAL A 466 18.84 -28.01 -9.45
CA VAL A 466 19.31 -28.99 -10.45
C VAL A 466 20.59 -28.52 -11.13
N GLY A 467 20.66 -27.23 -11.48
CA GLY A 467 21.83 -26.61 -12.13
C GLY A 467 23.12 -26.78 -11.33
N ARG A 468 23.08 -26.85 -9.99
CA ARG A 468 24.28 -27.04 -9.15
C ARG A 468 25.07 -28.30 -9.47
N SER A 469 24.40 -29.33 -10.00
CA SER A 469 25.01 -30.64 -10.29
C SER A 469 24.93 -31.06 -11.76
N GLN A 470 24.13 -30.35 -12.56
CA GLN A 470 23.82 -30.70 -13.94
C GLN A 470 23.99 -29.51 -14.89
N ASP A 471 24.87 -28.56 -14.55
CA ASP A 471 25.19 -27.42 -15.41
C ASP A 471 25.67 -27.88 -16.80
N GLY A 472 25.14 -27.25 -17.84
CA GLY A 472 25.38 -27.60 -19.25
C GLY A 472 24.78 -28.94 -19.71
N SER A 473 24.15 -29.70 -18.81
CA SER A 473 23.55 -31.00 -19.13
C SER A 473 22.08 -30.85 -19.51
N ARG A 474 21.59 -31.77 -20.35
CA ARG A 474 20.15 -31.89 -20.59
C ARG A 474 19.47 -32.52 -19.38
N VAL A 475 18.45 -31.85 -18.86
CA VAL A 475 17.63 -32.32 -17.74
C VAL A 475 16.18 -32.44 -18.15
N THR A 476 15.40 -33.21 -17.39
CA THR A 476 13.93 -33.20 -17.45
C THR A 476 13.43 -33.18 -16.01
N VAL A 477 12.59 -32.19 -15.68
CA VAL A 477 12.13 -31.90 -14.32
C VAL A 477 10.62 -31.65 -14.31
N ASP A 478 9.97 -31.89 -13.18
CA ASP A 478 8.57 -31.56 -12.97
C ASP A 478 8.47 -30.22 -12.22
N LEU A 479 7.91 -29.20 -12.88
CA LEU A 479 7.94 -27.80 -12.48
C LEU A 479 6.59 -27.28 -11.99
N GLY A 480 6.62 -26.46 -10.94
CA GLY A 480 5.46 -25.71 -10.43
C GLY A 480 4.67 -26.48 -9.39
N GLY A 481 3.67 -25.84 -8.78
CA GLY A 481 2.83 -26.43 -7.72
C GLY A 481 3.64 -26.94 -6.53
N SER A 482 4.77 -26.31 -6.23
CA SER A 482 5.64 -26.70 -5.11
C SER A 482 5.11 -26.25 -3.75
N PHE A 483 4.29 -25.19 -3.75
CA PHE A 483 3.61 -24.67 -2.58
C PHE A 483 2.10 -24.88 -2.74
N ASP A 484 1.50 -24.40 -3.83
CA ASP A 484 0.05 -24.52 -4.09
C ASP A 484 -0.29 -25.77 -4.93
N HIS A 485 0.04 -26.94 -4.40
CA HIS A 485 -0.24 -28.24 -5.05
C HIS A 485 -1.73 -28.57 -5.14
N ALA A 486 -2.59 -27.85 -4.42
CA ALA A 486 -4.04 -27.98 -4.52
C ALA A 486 -4.58 -27.28 -5.77
N LEU A 487 -3.94 -26.19 -6.19
CA LEU A 487 -4.35 -25.39 -7.34
C LEU A 487 -3.57 -25.73 -8.61
N PHE A 488 -2.30 -26.14 -8.50
CA PHE A 488 -1.42 -26.34 -9.64
C PHE A 488 -0.85 -27.77 -9.72
N GLU A 489 -1.03 -28.38 -10.89
CA GLU A 489 -0.33 -29.62 -11.25
C GLU A 489 1.08 -29.33 -11.75
N LYS A 490 2.02 -30.24 -11.48
CA LYS A 490 3.38 -30.12 -12.01
C LYS A 490 3.40 -30.28 -13.53
N VAL A 491 4.26 -29.51 -14.19
CA VAL A 491 4.51 -29.58 -15.63
C VAL A 491 5.89 -30.17 -15.89
N ARG A 492 5.92 -31.32 -16.57
CA ARG A 492 7.17 -31.94 -17.02
C ARG A 492 7.80 -31.07 -18.11
N PHE A 493 9.05 -30.63 -17.90
CA PHE A 493 9.79 -29.80 -18.84
C PHE A 493 11.25 -30.24 -18.92
N GLY A 494 11.78 -30.32 -20.14
CA GLY A 494 13.15 -30.69 -20.44
C GLY A 494 13.90 -29.61 -21.21
N GLY A 495 15.22 -29.61 -21.06
CA GLY A 495 16.08 -28.63 -21.70
C GLY A 495 17.50 -28.66 -21.14
N ILE A 496 18.35 -27.74 -21.57
CA ILE A 496 19.70 -27.59 -21.06
C ILE A 496 19.66 -26.76 -19.79
N ALA A 497 20.13 -27.32 -18.68
CA ALA A 497 20.23 -26.62 -17.41
C ALA A 497 21.47 -25.72 -17.38
N ARG A 498 21.30 -24.50 -16.87
CA ARG A 498 22.37 -23.56 -16.58
C ARG A 498 22.27 -23.04 -15.16
N HIS A 499 23.33 -23.23 -14.38
CA HIS A 499 23.42 -22.69 -13.04
C HIS A 499 23.67 -21.17 -13.07
N VAL A 500 23.14 -20.46 -12.07
CA VAL A 500 23.40 -19.04 -11.85
C VAL A 500 24.07 -18.90 -10.50
N GLU A 501 25.29 -18.37 -10.49
CA GLU A 501 26.12 -18.27 -9.28
C GLU A 501 25.72 -17.08 -8.39
N ASP A 502 25.62 -15.88 -8.96
CA ASP A 502 25.15 -14.69 -8.26
C ASP A 502 23.65 -14.55 -8.42
N THR A 503 22.93 -14.71 -7.32
CA THR A 503 21.47 -14.69 -7.27
C THR A 503 20.94 -13.48 -6.52
N THR A 504 21.78 -12.48 -6.30
CA THR A 504 21.41 -11.21 -5.68
C THR A 504 20.89 -10.28 -6.76
N VAL A 505 19.60 -9.93 -6.69
CA VAL A 505 19.02 -8.93 -7.59
C VAL A 505 19.07 -7.58 -6.91
N ARG A 506 19.61 -6.57 -7.61
CA ARG A 506 19.42 -5.16 -7.25
C ARG A 506 18.38 -4.56 -8.20
N PHE A 507 17.23 -4.18 -7.65
CA PHE A 507 16.17 -3.57 -8.44
C PHE A 507 16.59 -2.20 -8.97
N GLY A 508 16.20 -1.90 -10.21
CA GLY A 508 16.76 -0.79 -10.99
C GLY A 508 15.90 0.47 -11.03
N ALA A 509 14.61 0.37 -10.67
CA ALA A 509 13.69 1.51 -10.67
C ALA A 509 12.39 1.22 -9.89
N GLY A 510 11.52 2.25 -9.78
CA GLY A 510 10.18 2.14 -9.21
C GLY A 510 10.19 1.92 -7.70
N VAL A 511 9.19 1.21 -7.18
CA VAL A 511 9.02 0.95 -5.74
C VAL A 511 10.19 0.19 -5.10
N GLY A 512 10.97 -0.52 -5.92
CA GLY A 512 12.11 -1.31 -5.48
C GLY A 512 13.45 -0.61 -5.63
N ASP A 513 13.53 0.62 -6.15
CA ASP A 513 14.80 1.21 -6.58
C ASP A 513 15.90 1.13 -5.50
N GLY A 514 17.02 0.51 -5.88
CA GLY A 514 18.19 0.32 -5.02
C GLY A 514 18.04 -0.75 -3.94
N LEU A 515 16.86 -1.35 -3.75
CA LEU A 515 16.67 -2.51 -2.89
C LEU A 515 17.30 -3.75 -3.50
N THR A 516 17.69 -4.68 -2.62
CA THR A 516 18.25 -5.97 -2.99
C THR A 516 17.36 -7.11 -2.54
N ALA A 517 17.35 -8.21 -3.29
CA ALA A 517 16.64 -9.44 -2.95
C ALA A 517 17.47 -10.66 -3.32
N GLU A 518 17.33 -11.71 -2.50
CA GLU A 518 17.99 -13.00 -2.70
C GLU A 518 17.01 -14.00 -3.32
N LEU A 519 17.31 -14.49 -4.52
CA LEU A 519 16.47 -15.48 -5.21
C LEU A 519 16.65 -16.90 -4.65
N GLY A 520 17.66 -17.09 -3.80
CA GLY A 520 18.15 -18.40 -3.37
C GLY A 520 18.77 -19.16 -4.54
N ASP A 521 18.59 -20.46 -4.60
CA ASP A 521 19.01 -21.25 -5.77
C ASP A 521 18.30 -20.80 -7.03
N VAL A 522 19.07 -20.71 -8.12
CA VAL A 522 18.55 -20.41 -9.45
C VAL A 522 19.14 -21.37 -10.48
N THR A 523 18.26 -21.92 -11.31
CA THR A 523 18.60 -22.68 -12.52
C THR A 523 17.77 -22.14 -13.68
N VAL A 524 18.43 -21.82 -14.79
CA VAL A 524 17.76 -21.56 -16.07
C VAL A 524 17.70 -22.86 -16.86
N ILE A 525 16.51 -23.23 -17.34
CA ILE A 525 16.32 -24.38 -18.22
C ILE A 525 15.94 -23.85 -19.59
N GLU A 526 16.85 -23.99 -20.56
CA GLU A 526 16.65 -23.58 -21.94
C GLU A 526 16.08 -24.76 -22.73
N GLY A 527 14.86 -24.61 -23.25
CA GLY A 527 14.23 -25.65 -24.04
C GLY A 527 15.05 -25.99 -25.28
N ASP A 528 15.09 -27.29 -25.60
CA ASP A 528 15.70 -27.86 -26.79
C ASP A 528 14.67 -28.57 -27.69
N ASP A 529 15.14 -29.19 -28.78
CA ASP A 529 14.30 -29.97 -29.71
C ASP A 529 13.96 -31.38 -29.20
N GLY A 530 14.26 -31.67 -27.92
CA GLY A 530 14.01 -32.96 -27.28
C GLY A 530 12.56 -33.13 -26.80
N PRO A 531 12.25 -34.29 -26.19
CA PRO A 531 10.93 -34.53 -25.61
C PRO A 531 10.67 -33.61 -24.41
N ASP A 532 9.39 -33.37 -24.13
CA ASP A 532 8.91 -32.54 -23.02
C ASP A 532 9.51 -31.13 -23.03
N SER A 533 9.77 -30.54 -24.19
CA SER A 533 10.54 -29.30 -24.33
C SER A 533 9.88 -28.32 -25.33
N ALA A 534 10.30 -27.05 -25.29
CA ALA A 534 9.91 -26.00 -26.22
C ALA A 534 11.14 -25.14 -26.57
N PRO A 535 11.72 -25.23 -27.79
CA PRO A 535 12.98 -24.56 -28.15
C PRO A 535 13.00 -23.03 -27.98
N GLY A 536 11.84 -22.38 -28.06
CA GLY A 536 11.71 -20.93 -27.83
C GLY A 536 11.63 -20.52 -26.36
N LEU A 537 11.48 -21.46 -25.42
CA LEU A 537 11.20 -21.18 -24.02
C LEU A 537 12.48 -21.27 -23.15
N SER A 538 12.72 -20.23 -22.36
CA SER A 538 13.66 -20.27 -21.23
C SER A 538 12.89 -20.14 -19.91
N VAL A 539 12.98 -21.16 -19.06
CA VAL A 539 12.37 -21.14 -17.71
C VAL A 539 13.45 -20.84 -16.68
N MET A 540 13.34 -19.69 -16.03
CA MET A 540 14.18 -19.35 -14.88
C MET A 540 13.49 -19.82 -13.60
N VAL A 541 14.05 -20.87 -12.99
CA VAL A 541 13.52 -21.49 -11.78
C VAL A 541 14.28 -20.96 -10.56
N MET A 542 13.55 -20.41 -9.60
CA MET A 542 14.08 -19.84 -8.35
C MET A 542 13.62 -20.65 -7.14
N SER A 543 14.39 -20.66 -6.06
CA SER A 543 13.98 -21.35 -4.83
C SER A 543 13.21 -20.50 -3.83
N ARG A 544 13.22 -19.18 -4.00
CA ARG A 544 12.53 -18.24 -3.10
C ARG A 544 11.51 -17.42 -3.88
N PRO A 545 10.31 -17.20 -3.32
CA PRO A 545 9.39 -16.20 -3.84
C PRO A 545 10.02 -14.82 -3.66
N VAL A 546 10.16 -14.09 -4.77
CA VAL A 546 10.69 -12.72 -4.81
C VAL A 546 9.82 -11.90 -5.75
N ALA A 547 9.72 -10.60 -5.50
CA ALA A 547 8.93 -9.72 -6.35
C ALA A 547 9.47 -9.70 -7.79
N CYS A 548 8.62 -10.08 -8.75
CA CYS A 548 8.99 -10.23 -10.16
C CYS A 548 8.59 -9.02 -11.02
N TYR A 549 8.52 -7.83 -10.41
CA TYR A 549 8.08 -6.62 -11.10
C TYR A 549 9.19 -5.88 -11.82
N ASP A 550 10.43 -6.35 -11.86
CA ASP A 550 11.56 -5.63 -12.49
C ASP A 550 12.32 -6.58 -13.45
N PRO A 551 12.72 -6.15 -14.67
CA PRO A 551 13.50 -6.96 -15.59
C PRO A 551 14.86 -7.39 -15.05
N GLU A 552 15.40 -6.73 -14.01
CA GLU A 552 16.63 -7.16 -13.33
C GLU A 552 16.54 -8.62 -12.80
N ILE A 553 15.32 -9.10 -12.52
CA ILE A 553 15.07 -10.50 -12.14
C ILE A 553 15.59 -11.48 -13.20
N TYR A 554 15.49 -11.14 -14.48
CA TYR A 554 15.96 -11.97 -15.59
C TYR A 554 17.43 -11.68 -15.91
N ARG A 555 17.85 -10.41 -15.82
CA ARG A 555 19.21 -9.98 -16.16
C ARG A 555 20.26 -10.60 -15.25
N VAL A 556 19.94 -10.81 -13.96
CA VAL A 556 20.84 -11.52 -13.03
C VAL A 556 21.18 -12.94 -13.51
N ALA A 557 20.25 -13.59 -14.23
CA ALA A 557 20.44 -14.91 -14.81
C ALA A 557 21.01 -14.87 -16.24
N GLY A 558 21.46 -13.71 -16.72
CA GLY A 558 21.97 -13.50 -18.08
C GLY A 558 20.88 -13.56 -19.18
N LEU A 559 19.60 -13.49 -18.80
CA LEU A 559 18.49 -13.42 -19.75
C LEU A 559 18.22 -11.94 -20.08
N SER A 560 18.03 -11.61 -21.35
CA SER A 560 17.77 -10.23 -21.82
C SER A 560 16.29 -10.07 -22.19
N PRO A 561 15.45 -9.50 -21.31
CA PRO A 561 14.03 -9.31 -21.59
C PRO A 561 13.74 -8.48 -22.84
N GLU A 562 14.61 -7.53 -23.17
CA GLU A 562 14.49 -6.62 -24.32
C GLU A 562 14.57 -7.37 -25.66
N ASN A 563 15.31 -8.48 -25.67
CA ASN A 563 15.53 -9.33 -26.85
C ASN A 563 14.52 -10.47 -26.94
N ALA A 564 13.59 -10.58 -26.00
CA ALA A 564 12.55 -11.60 -26.01
C ALA A 564 11.34 -11.16 -26.84
N SER A 565 10.66 -12.12 -27.45
CA SER A 565 9.37 -11.89 -28.11
C SER A 565 8.25 -11.73 -27.08
N VAL A 566 8.31 -12.52 -26.01
CA VAL A 566 7.33 -12.59 -24.91
C VAL A 566 8.05 -12.73 -23.57
N VAL A 567 7.56 -12.04 -22.53
CA VAL A 567 8.06 -12.17 -21.15
C VAL A 567 6.88 -12.36 -20.21
N VAL A 568 6.93 -13.38 -19.35
CA VAL A 568 5.96 -13.55 -18.27
C VAL A 568 6.36 -12.68 -17.08
N VAL A 569 5.41 -11.93 -16.55
CA VAL A 569 5.59 -11.02 -15.43
C VAL A 569 4.58 -11.35 -14.34
N LYS A 570 5.08 -11.63 -13.13
CA LYS A 570 4.25 -11.96 -11.95
C LYS A 570 4.06 -10.73 -11.05
N SER A 571 3.26 -9.77 -11.50
CA SER A 571 3.02 -8.49 -10.80
C SER A 571 1.71 -7.85 -11.24
N ALA A 572 0.95 -7.29 -10.29
CA ALA A 572 -0.28 -6.54 -10.60
C ALA A 572 -0.02 -5.22 -11.34
N THR A 573 0.81 -4.34 -10.77
CA THR A 573 0.95 -2.95 -11.26
C THR A 573 2.39 -2.46 -11.37
N ASN A 574 3.26 -2.86 -10.44
CA ASN A 574 4.60 -2.28 -10.31
C ASN A 574 5.48 -2.50 -11.55
N PHE A 575 5.22 -3.56 -12.32
CA PHE A 575 5.94 -3.85 -13.56
C PHE A 575 5.82 -2.74 -14.61
N ARG A 576 4.75 -1.93 -14.57
CA ARG A 576 4.52 -0.89 -15.57
C ARG A 576 5.64 0.16 -15.61
N TRP A 577 6.31 0.41 -14.48
CA TRP A 577 7.40 1.39 -14.40
C TRP A 577 8.73 0.87 -14.94
N THR A 578 8.99 -0.41 -14.75
CA THR A 578 10.29 -1.04 -14.98
C THR A 578 10.33 -1.77 -16.33
N TYR A 579 9.23 -2.44 -16.72
CA TYR A 579 9.08 -3.09 -18.01
C TYR A 579 8.46 -2.18 -19.07
N GLY A 580 7.67 -1.16 -18.68
CA GLY A 580 7.03 -0.23 -19.63
C GLY A 580 7.97 0.39 -20.67
N PRO A 581 9.18 0.85 -20.28
CA PRO A 581 10.17 1.39 -21.22
C PRO A 581 10.67 0.41 -22.28
N ILE A 582 10.64 -0.90 -22.01
CA ILE A 582 11.15 -1.94 -22.93
C ILE A 582 10.04 -2.70 -23.64
N ALA A 583 8.85 -2.80 -23.05
CA ALA A 583 7.72 -3.55 -23.58
C ALA A 583 6.96 -2.77 -24.66
N ARG A 584 6.47 -3.48 -25.67
CA ARG A 584 5.55 -2.94 -26.69
C ARG A 584 4.07 -3.00 -26.27
N GLY A 585 3.77 -3.75 -25.21
CA GLY A 585 2.42 -3.90 -24.64
C GLY A 585 2.35 -5.09 -23.68
N TRP A 586 1.19 -5.27 -23.05
CA TRP A 586 0.95 -6.37 -22.12
C TRP A 586 -0.49 -6.85 -22.16
N ILE A 587 -0.70 -8.08 -21.70
CA ILE A 587 -1.99 -8.76 -21.59
C ILE A 587 -2.13 -9.24 -20.15
N TYR A 588 -3.19 -8.84 -19.45
CA TYR A 588 -3.55 -9.46 -18.18
C TYR A 588 -4.19 -10.82 -18.44
N VAL A 589 -3.64 -11.85 -17.82
CA VAL A 589 -4.04 -13.23 -18.06
C VAL A 589 -4.97 -13.70 -16.95
N ASP A 590 -6.08 -14.36 -17.30
CA ASP A 590 -7.02 -14.98 -16.34
C ASP A 590 -6.46 -16.30 -15.82
N THR A 591 -5.37 -16.24 -15.05
CA THR A 591 -4.79 -17.37 -14.35
C THR A 591 -5.47 -17.57 -12.99
N PRO A 592 -5.61 -18.82 -12.51
CA PRO A 592 -5.97 -19.07 -11.11
C PRO A 592 -4.78 -18.72 -10.21
N GLY A 593 -5.07 -18.29 -8.97
CA GLY A 593 -4.04 -18.00 -7.97
C GLY A 593 -4.57 -17.19 -6.79
N ALA A 594 -3.83 -17.20 -5.68
CA ALA A 594 -4.18 -16.50 -4.45
C ALA A 594 -4.30 -14.97 -4.62
N ALA A 595 -3.61 -14.40 -5.60
CA ALA A 595 -3.61 -12.97 -5.89
C ALA A 595 -4.44 -12.62 -7.14
N THR A 596 -5.42 -13.46 -7.53
CA THR A 596 -6.15 -13.25 -8.78
C THR A 596 -6.92 -11.91 -8.80
N PRO A 597 -6.89 -11.16 -9.92
CA PRO A 597 -7.75 -10.00 -10.12
C PRO A 597 -9.22 -10.38 -10.37
N ASN A 598 -9.49 -11.64 -10.71
CA ASN A 598 -10.83 -12.19 -10.82
C ASN A 598 -11.39 -12.50 -9.43
N LEU A 599 -11.69 -11.46 -8.65
CA LEU A 599 -12.10 -11.59 -7.25
C LEU A 599 -13.34 -12.48 -7.03
N ARG A 600 -14.13 -12.74 -8.08
CA ARG A 600 -15.29 -13.62 -8.03
C ARG A 600 -14.95 -15.11 -8.00
N SER A 601 -13.74 -15.48 -8.41
CA SER A 601 -13.27 -16.87 -8.39
C SER A 601 -12.75 -17.28 -7.00
N LEU A 602 -12.46 -16.33 -6.13
CA LEU A 602 -11.91 -16.58 -4.80
C LEU A 602 -12.95 -17.20 -3.84
N PRO A 603 -12.57 -18.20 -3.04
CA PRO A 603 -13.48 -18.93 -2.16
C PRO A 603 -13.71 -18.18 -0.83
N PHE A 604 -14.21 -16.95 -0.87
CA PHE A 604 -14.52 -16.19 0.36
C PHE A 604 -15.58 -16.91 1.22
N THR A 605 -15.28 -17.06 2.51
CA THR A 605 -16.16 -17.72 3.49
C THR A 605 -16.62 -16.81 4.62
N ARG A 606 -15.87 -15.74 4.93
CA ARG A 606 -16.09 -14.85 6.08
C ARG A 606 -16.64 -13.48 5.71
N ILE A 607 -16.46 -13.03 4.46
CA ILE A 607 -16.90 -11.69 4.05
C ILE A 607 -18.39 -11.44 4.33
N SER A 608 -18.70 -10.24 4.80
CA SER A 608 -20.08 -9.76 4.82
C SER A 608 -20.57 -9.49 3.40
N ARG A 609 -21.83 -9.83 3.13
CA ARG A 609 -22.48 -9.53 1.84
C ARG A 609 -23.65 -8.55 2.05
N PRO A 610 -23.87 -7.59 1.14
CA PRO A 610 -23.19 -7.43 -0.14
C PRO A 610 -21.77 -6.84 -0.03
N LEU A 611 -20.95 -7.20 -1.02
CA LEU A 611 -19.62 -6.67 -1.32
C LEU A 611 -19.52 -6.44 -2.84
#